data_AF-B5M8S0-F1
#
_entry.id   AF-B5M8S0-F1
#
_cell.length_a   1.000
_cell.length_b   1.000
_cell.length_c   1.000
_cell.angle_alpha   90.00
_cell.angle_beta   90.00
_cell.angle_gamma   90.00
#
_symmetry.space_group_name_H-M   'P 1'
#
loop_
_entity.id
_entity.type
_entity.pdbx_description
1 polymer ?
#
loop_
_entity_poly.entity_id
_entity_poly.type
_entity_poly.pdbx_seq_one_letter_code
_entity_poly.pdbx_strand_id
1 'polypeptide(L)' 'MKSVQFCFLFCCWRAICCRSCELTNITITVEKEECSFCISINTTWCAGYCYTR' A
#
# COMPACT_ATOMS: atom_id res chain seq x y z
N MET A 1 24.29 8.85 -24.14
CA MET A 1 24.34 9.18 -22.69
C MET A 1 22.96 9.43 -22.07
N LYS A 2 22.07 10.23 -22.70
CA LYS A 2 20.73 10.48 -22.13
C LYS A 2 19.82 9.25 -22.02
N SER A 3 19.85 8.35 -23.00
CA SER A 3 19.01 7.13 -23.01
C SER A 3 19.31 6.17 -21.84
N VAL A 4 20.60 6.02 -21.48
CA VAL A 4 21.02 5.17 -20.34
C VAL A 4 20.54 5.74 -19.01
N GLN A 5 20.60 7.06 -18.86
CA GLN A 5 20.14 7.76 -17.66
C GLN A 5 18.61 7.65 -17.50
N PHE A 6 17.84 7.75 -18.59
CA PHE A 6 16.40 7.49 -18.58
C PHE A 6 16.07 6.05 -18.19
N CYS A 7 16.81 5.08 -18.73
CA CYS A 7 16.62 3.66 -18.40
C CYS A 7 16.91 3.39 -16.91
N PHE A 8 17.98 3.97 -16.37
CA PHE A 8 18.36 3.81 -14.96
C PHE A 8 17.31 4.42 -14.02
N LEU A 9 16.83 5.63 -14.30
CA LEU A 9 15.75 6.29 -13.55
C LEU A 9 14.46 5.46 -13.55
N PHE A 10 14.11 4.90 -14.70
CA PHE A 10 12.92 4.06 -14.84
C PHE A 10 13.02 2.74 -14.04
N CYS A 11 14.19 2.10 -14.06
CA CYS A 11 14.46 0.90 -13.26
C CYS A 11 14.41 1.18 -11.75
N CYS A 12 15.00 2.30 -11.30
CA CYS A 12 14.94 2.72 -9.89
C CYS A 12 13.50 2.98 -9.43
N TRP A 13 12.69 3.64 -10.26
CA TRP A 13 11.28 3.89 -9.96
C TRP A 13 10.49 2.60 -9.75
N ARG A 14 10.67 1.61 -10.63
CA ARG A 14 10.01 0.30 -10.48
C ARG A 14 10.44 -0.42 -9.21
N ALA A 15 11.71 -0.33 -8.83
CA ALA A 15 12.21 -0.97 -7.62
C ALA A 15 11.60 -0.39 -6.34
N ILE A 16 11.37 0.93 -6.30
CA ILE A 16 10.76 1.63 -5.16
C ILE A 16 9.25 1.30 -5.08
N CYS A 17 8.52 1.36 -6.20
CA CYS A 17 7.09 1.07 -6.21
C CYS A 17 6.75 -0.38 -5.81
N CYS A 18 7.64 -1.34 -6.04
CA CYS A 18 7.38 -2.76 -5.75
C CYS A 18 7.79 -3.21 -4.35
N ARG A 19 8.34 -2.33 -3.49
CA ARG A 19 8.88 -2.71 -2.16
C ARG A 19 8.54 -1.72 -1.04
N SER A 20 7.50 -0.90 -1.23
CA SER A 20 7.03 -0.02 -0.16
C SER A 20 5.88 -0.69 0.59
N CYS A 21 6.04 -0.86 1.90
CA CYS A 21 4.95 -1.10 2.83
C CYS A 21 4.79 0.18 3.65
N GLU A 22 3.61 0.78 3.62
CA GLU A 22 3.34 2.09 4.19
C GLU A 22 1.97 2.16 4.87
N LEU A 23 1.76 3.20 5.68
CA LEU A 23 0.45 3.48 6.26
C LEU A 23 -0.47 4.05 5.18
N THR A 24 -1.62 3.42 5.02
CA THR A 24 -2.66 3.81 4.06
C THR A 24 -3.98 4.05 4.77
N ASN A 25 -4.71 5.07 4.35
CA ASN A 25 -6.06 5.32 4.84
C ASN A 25 -7.02 4.34 4.17
N ILE A 26 -7.74 3.56 4.97
CA ILE A 26 -8.71 2.58 4.50
C ILE A 26 -10.05 2.74 5.22
N THR A 27 -11.11 2.24 4.60
CA THR A 27 -12.41 2.11 5.25
C THR A 27 -12.64 0.64 5.58
N ILE A 28 -12.86 0.33 6.85
CA ILE A 28 -13.17 -1.03 7.31
C ILE A 28 -14.59 -1.11 7.83
N THR A 29 -15.23 -2.27 7.65
CA THR A 29 -16.52 -2.59 8.25
C THR A 29 -16.29 -3.25 9.60
N VAL A 30 -16.76 -2.62 10.67
CA VAL A 30 -16.74 -3.16 12.03
C VAL A 30 -18.11 -3.71 12.36
N GLU A 31 -18.14 -4.93 12.88
CA GLU A 31 -19.33 -5.62 13.32
C GLU A 31 -19.23 -5.92 14.82
N LYS A 32 -20.36 -5.75 15.52
CA LYS A 32 -20.54 -6.24 16.87
C LYS A 32 -21.79 -7.11 16.87
N GLU A 33 -21.67 -8.36 17.32
CA GLU A 33 -22.74 -9.37 17.24
C GLU A 33 -24.07 -8.88 17.85
N GLU A 34 -24.00 -8.16 18.98
CA GLU A 34 -25.16 -7.56 19.64
C GLU A 34 -25.88 -6.47 18.81
N CYS A 35 -25.19 -5.87 17.85
CA CYS A 35 -25.69 -4.71 17.12
C CYS A 35 -26.49 -5.06 15.85
N SER A 36 -26.47 -6.30 15.33
CA SER A 36 -27.23 -6.70 14.11
C SER A 36 -26.97 -5.85 12.85
N PHE A 37 -25.97 -4.97 12.86
CA PHE A 37 -25.56 -4.15 11.72
C PHE A 37 -24.04 -3.92 11.74
N CYS A 38 -23.49 -3.62 10.57
CA CYS A 38 -22.08 -3.27 10.40
C CYS A 38 -21.93 -1.75 10.25
N ILE A 39 -20.83 -1.19 10.76
CA ILE A 39 -20.49 0.22 10.64
C ILE A 39 -19.20 0.36 9.83
N SER A 40 -19.19 1.25 8.84
CA SER A 40 -17.97 1.60 8.12
C SER A 40 -17.23 2.74 8.82
N ILE A 41 -15.96 2.54 9.14
CA ILE A 41 -15.10 3.56 9.74
C ILE A 41 -13.85 3.78 8.90
N ASN A 42 -13.37 5.02 8.86
CA ASN A 42 -12.07 5.36 8.27
C ASN A 42 -10.97 5.15 9.31
N THR A 43 -9.93 4.42 8.95
CA THR A 43 -8.78 4.14 9.80
C THR A 43 -7.48 4.09 8.98
N THR A 44 -6.34 4.04 9.65
CA THR A 44 -5.03 3.84 9.01
C THR A 44 -4.59 2.37 9.17
N TRP A 45 -4.09 1.75 8.10
CA TRP A 45 -3.60 0.37 8.11
C TRP A 45 -2.33 0.24 7.26
N CYS A 46 -1.44 -0.67 7.63
CA CYS A 46 -0.25 -1.01 6.85
C CYS A 46 -0.63 -1.78 5.57
N ALA A 47 -0.26 -1.26 4.40
CA ALA A 47 -0.46 -1.93 3.12
C ALA A 47 0.76 -1.75 2.21
N GLY A 48 1.01 -2.75 1.36
CA GLY A 48 2.08 -2.70 0.37
C GLY A 48 2.84 -4.02 0.23
N TYR A 49 4.04 -3.94 -0.33
CA TYR A 49 4.86 -5.10 -0.66
C TYR A 49 6.14 -5.15 0.18
N CYS A 50 6.42 -6.31 0.77
CA CYS A 50 7.64 -6.59 1.49
C CYS A 50 8.58 -7.47 0.65
N TYR A 51 9.88 -7.33 0.86
CA TYR A 51 10.86 -8.25 0.25
C TYR A 51 10.90 -9.57 1.03
N THR A 52 10.75 -10.70 0.33
CA THR A 52 10.87 -12.06 0.88
C THR A 52 12.18 -12.72 0.40
N ARG A 53 12.72 -13.65 1.19
CA ARG A 53 13.96 -14.40 0.91
C ARG A 53 13.67 -15.72 0.20
#